data_AF-A0A672TAB4-F1
#
_entry.id   AF-A0A672TAB4-F1
#
_cell.length_a   1.000
_cell.length_b   1.000
_cell.length_c   1.000
_cell.angle_alpha   90.00
_cell.angle_beta   90.00
_cell.angle_gamma   90.00
#
_symmetry.space_group_name_H-M   'P 1'
#
loop_
_entity.id
_entity.type
_entity.pdbx_description
1 polymer ?
#
loop_
_entity_poly.entity_id
_entity_poly.type
_entity_poly.pdbx_seq_one_letter_code
_entity_poly.pdbx_strand_id
1 'polypeptide(L)' 'MAKTKIIYHIDEETMVKIPISSEEITLLDFKQVLNKPNYKFFFKDDEEVLLQS' A
#
# COMPACT_ATOMS: atom_id res chain seq x y z
N MET A 1 1.01 17.62 5.20
CA MET A 1 1.68 16.31 5.20
C MET A 1 0.75 15.33 4.52
N ALA A 2 1.11 14.87 3.32
CA ALA A 2 0.35 13.84 2.61
C ALA A 2 0.39 12.53 3.40
N LYS A 3 -0.68 11.73 3.32
CA LYS A 3 -0.77 10.44 3.99
C LYS A 3 -1.34 9.42 3.01
N THR A 4 -0.67 8.29 2.90
CA THR A 4 -1.15 7.18 2.09
C THR A 4 -2.00 6.24 2.93
N LYS A 5 -3.13 5.84 2.37
CA LYS A 5 -4.02 4.84 2.95
C LYS A 5 -3.75 3.51 2.25
N ILE A 6 -3.33 2.50 3.01
CA ILE A 6 -3.13 1.15 2.50
C ILE A 6 -4.21 0.25 3.06
N ILE A 7 -4.86 -0.50 2.18
CA ILE A 7 -5.79 -1.58 2.52
C ILE A 7 -5.10 -2.88 2.13
N TYR A 8 -5.06 -3.84 3.04
CA TYR A 8 -4.42 -5.13 2.81
C TYR A 8 -5.25 -6.26 3.43
N HIS A 9 -4.99 -7.49 2.98
CA HIS A 9 -5.72 -8.67 3.42
C HIS A 9 -4.72 -9.72 3.94
N ILE A 10 -4.82 -10.06 5.22
CA ILE A 10 -4.16 -11.24 5.82
C ILE A 10 -5.25 -11.94 6.64
N ASP A 11 -5.82 -13.00 6.07
CA ASP A 11 -7.04 -13.67 6.54
C ASP A 11 -8.29 -12.76 6.49
N GLU A 12 -8.20 -11.52 6.99
CA GLU A 12 -9.23 -10.48 7.00
C GLU A 12 -8.70 -9.16 6.40
N GLU A 13 -9.62 -8.26 5.99
CA GLU A 13 -9.29 -6.94 5.47
C GLU A 13 -8.90 -5.97 6.60
N THR A 14 -7.76 -5.29 6.47
CA THR A 14 -7.27 -4.28 7.41
C THR A 14 -6.80 -3.02 6.69
N MET A 15 -6.89 -1.88 7.38
CA MET A 15 -6.58 -0.56 6.83
C MET A 15 -5.62 0.20 7.73
N VAL A 16 -4.55 0.73 7.15
CA VAL A 16 -3.54 1.56 7.85
C VAL A 16 -3.30 2.88 7.12
N LYS A 17 -2.87 3.90 7.88
CA LYS A 17 -2.50 5.22 7.35
C LYS A 17 -1.03 5.46 7.61
N ILE A 18 -0.26 5.63 6.53
CA ILE A 18 1.17 5.90 6.59
C ILE A 18 1.38 7.39 6.31
N PRO A 19 2.15 8.12 7.16
CA PRO A 19 2.36 9.55 7.00
C PRO A 19 3.38 9.90 5.90
N ILE A 20 3.28 9.21 4.75
CA ILE A 20 4.13 9.37 3.57
C ILE A 20 3.20 9.59 2.36
N SER A 21 3.62 10.44 1.42
CA SER A 21 2.90 10.66 0.16
C SER A 21 2.80 9.39 -0.66
N SER A 22 1.74 9.24 -1.47
CA SER A 22 1.56 8.08 -2.35
C SER A 22 2.62 8.02 -3.46
N GLU A 23 3.26 9.16 -3.76
CA GLU A 23 4.34 9.29 -4.73
C GLU A 23 5.70 8.81 -4.20
N GLU A 24 5.87 8.79 -2.87
CA GLU A 24 7.15 8.51 -2.20
C GLU A 24 7.13 7.19 -1.43
N ILE A 25 5.94 6.62 -1.21
CA ILE A 25 5.77 5.43 -0.40
C ILE A 25 6.42 4.22 -1.04
N THR A 26 7.15 3.44 -0.25
CA THR A 26 7.83 2.23 -0.70
C THR A 26 7.26 0.99 -0.03
N LEU A 27 7.60 -0.18 -0.59
CA LEU A 27 7.33 -1.47 0.04
C LEU A 27 7.97 -1.57 1.44
N LEU A 28 9.12 -0.93 1.67
CA LEU A 28 9.81 -0.97 2.94
C LEU A 28 9.01 -0.27 4.04
N ASP A 29 8.41 0.88 3.73
CA ASP A 29 7.57 1.63 4.67
C ASP A 29 6.37 0.79 5.12
N PHE A 30 5.73 0.10 4.16
CA PHE A 30 4.62 -0.80 4.48
C PHE A 30 5.08 -2.00 5.34
N LYS A 31 6.23 -2.60 5.04
CA LYS A 31 6.80 -3.69 5.82
C LYS A 31 7.11 -3.29 7.27
N GLN A 32 7.61 -2.08 7.48
CA GLN A 32 7.89 -1.55 8.82
C GLN A 32 6.60 -1.39 9.64
N VAL A 33 5.51 -0.93 9.01
CA VAL A 33 4.20 -0.82 9.66
C VAL A 33 3.60 -2.18 9.98
N LEU A 34 3.73 -3.16 9.08
CA LEU A 34 3.21 -4.51 9.31
C LEU A 34 3.99 -5.25 10.41
N ASN A 35 5.29 -4.97 10.56
CA ASN A 35 6.21 -5.60 11.52
C ASN A 35 6.17 -7.14 11.53
N LYS A 36 5.88 -7.75 10.37
CA LYS A 36 5.84 -9.21 10.20
C LYS A 36 6.92 -9.67 9.23
N PRO A 37 7.86 -10.53 9.65
CA PRO A 37 8.85 -11.10 8.75
C PRO A 37 8.23 -12.17 7.84
N ASN A 38 8.85 -12.40 6.68
CA ASN A 38 8.60 -13.54 5.78
C ASN A 38 7.24 -13.63 5.06
N TYR A 39 6.58 -12.50 4.80
CA TYR A 39 5.41 -12.47 3.92
C TYR A 39 5.78 -12.13 2.47
N LYS A 40 5.07 -12.77 1.52
CA LYS A 40 5.07 -12.37 0.12
C LYS A 40 3.97 -11.33 -0.08
N PHE A 41 4.31 -10.20 -0.68
CA PHE A 41 3.40 -9.08 -0.90
C PHE A 41 2.95 -9.07 -2.35
N PHE A 42 1.65 -8.88 -2.57
CA PHE A 42 1.03 -8.68 -3.87
C PHE A 42 0.32 -7.33 -3.83
N PHE A 43 0.54 -6.51 -4.84
CA PHE A 43 -0.09 -5.20 -4.97
C PHE A 43 -1.08 -5.27 -6.12
N LYS A 44 -2.26 -4.69 -5.91
CA LYS A 44 -3.15 -4.36 -7.01
C LYS A 44 -2.59 -3.10 -7.65
N ASP A 45 -2.04 -3.25 -8.85
CA ASP A 45 -1.71 -2.10 -9.68
C ASP A 45 -3.02 -1.63 -10.31
N ASP A 46 -3.37 -0.35 -10.11
CA ASP A 46 -4.42 0.25 -10.92
C ASP A 46 -3.77 0.69 -12.24
N GLU A 47 -3.54 -0.28 -13.12
CA GLU A 47 -3.23 -0.01 -14.54
C GLU A 47 -4.52 0.44 -15.25
N GLU A 48 -5.17 1.49 -14.74
CA GLU A 48 -6.28 2.15 -15.41
C GLU A 48 -5.71 3.35 -16.14
N VAL A 49 -5.10 3.08 -17.31
CA VAL A 49 -4.83 4.11 -18.31
C VAL A 49 -6.17 4.73 -18.69
N LEU A 50 -6.45 5.92 -18.17
CA LEU A 50 -7.54 6.74 -18.67
C LEU A 50 -7.21 7.17 -20.11
N LEU A 51 -7.44 6.30 -21.09
CA LEU A 51 -7.64 6.71 -22.47
C LEU A 51 -8.98 7.44 -22.50
N GLN A 52 -8.93 8.74 -22.21
CA GLN A 52 -10.04 9.63 -22.53
C GLN A 52 -10.09 9.75 -24.06
N SER A 53 -11.08 9.09 -24.66
CA SER A 53 -11.53 9.27 -26.04
C SER A 53 -12.33 10.56 -26.21
#